data_AF-A0A1Y2UBA0-F1
#
_entry.id   AF-A0A1Y2UBA0-F1
#
_cell.length_a   1.000
_cell.length_b   1.000
_cell.length_c   1.000
_cell.angle_alpha   90.00
_cell.angle_beta   90.00
_cell.angle_gamma   90.00
#
_symmetry.space_group_name_H-M   'P 1'
#
loop_
_entity.id
_entity.type
_entity.pdbx_description
1 polymer ?
#
loop_
_entity_poly.entity_id
_entity_poly.type
_entity_poly.pdbx_seq_one_letter_code
_entity_poly.pdbx_strand_id
1 'polypeptide(L)'
;DTLARYKHRGEGCNISSLDLHMPSGSVCPDKNSMLTAMLSGGRIGRDAPYLPRGCDMQWFSTWEVCEILGRYSQVILVGDSMLRHVIGALNILIREDLGYGGVTDWNFSEDEKRQCFCNRQFDVRDCSVQGIFTTADVVEHDPLSLMCPKMIPEWNTDLRIEQMVRYPIPHEERQRLEKAIDSNPSQRKAFILGHGLWSNLEVDQTLKWLDLVLDTIESKTGARTRLRGRSPRRNLPVLLITPNAAGDEKPDEWIVSQGNKALVHFEHAMAIQAAKRRIDHLGTWNMSIQATLYDGVHMDMRGNLLKAMMVMNWLNLL
;
A
#
# COMPACT_ATOMS: atom_id res chain seq x y z
N ASP A 1 20.23 -9.20 -1.86
CA ASP A 1 18.88 -9.69 -1.55
C ASP A 1 18.56 -9.45 -0.08
N THR A 2 17.65 -8.52 0.25
CA THR A 2 17.29 -8.23 1.66
C THR A 2 16.30 -9.22 2.27
N LEU A 3 15.60 -10.01 1.45
CA LEU A 3 14.63 -11.01 1.90
C LEU A 3 15.26 -12.37 2.22
N ALA A 4 16.58 -12.51 2.07
CA ALA A 4 17.29 -13.78 2.20
C ALA A 4 17.21 -14.41 3.60
N ARG A 5 16.97 -13.59 4.64
CA ARG A 5 16.88 -14.04 6.04
C ARG A 5 15.45 -14.15 6.56
N TYR A 6 14.45 -13.85 5.73
CA TYR A 6 13.07 -13.89 6.15
C TYR A 6 12.67 -15.35 6.42
N LYS A 7 11.78 -15.55 7.39
CA LYS A 7 11.18 -16.86 7.66
C LYS A 7 10.55 -17.41 6.39
N HIS A 8 10.59 -18.74 6.28
CA HIS A 8 10.05 -19.50 5.16
C HIS A 8 10.70 -19.23 3.80
N ARG A 9 11.80 -18.47 3.75
CA ARG A 9 12.57 -18.32 2.51
C ARG A 9 13.17 -19.68 2.11
N GLY A 10 12.79 -20.17 0.92
CA GLY A 10 13.25 -21.45 0.38
C GLY A 10 12.33 -22.65 0.68
N GLU A 11 11.39 -22.52 1.62
CA GLU A 11 10.43 -23.57 1.99
C GLU A 11 9.16 -23.52 1.11
N GLY A 12 9.31 -23.53 -0.21
CA GLY A 12 8.18 -23.31 -1.13
C GLY A 12 7.75 -21.84 -1.27
N CYS A 13 8.40 -20.93 -0.53
CA CYS A 13 8.31 -19.48 -0.74
C CYS A 13 9.70 -18.91 -1.09
N ASN A 14 10.00 -18.79 -2.37
CA ASN A 14 11.32 -18.34 -2.86
C ASN A 14 11.22 -17.02 -3.62
N ILE A 15 10.92 -15.94 -2.88
CA ILE A 15 10.82 -14.58 -3.41
C ILE A 15 12.07 -13.80 -3.03
N SER A 16 12.86 -13.38 -4.01
CA SER A 16 14.02 -12.50 -3.82
C SER A 16 13.67 -11.05 -4.04
N SER A 17 14.21 -10.14 -3.22
CA SER A 17 14.13 -8.69 -3.51
C SER A 17 14.72 -8.33 -4.88
N LEU A 18 15.73 -9.08 -5.34
CA LEU A 18 16.37 -8.86 -6.64
C LEU A 18 15.45 -9.28 -7.81
N ASP A 19 14.49 -10.17 -7.57
CA ASP A 19 13.46 -10.54 -8.55
C ASP A 19 12.36 -9.47 -8.63
N LEU A 20 12.21 -8.65 -7.59
CA LEU A 20 11.15 -7.64 -7.50
C LEU A 20 11.62 -6.31 -8.08
N HIS A 21 12.86 -5.95 -7.81
CA HIS A 21 13.47 -4.70 -8.25
C HIS A 21 14.98 -4.89 -8.40
N MET A 22 15.51 -4.47 -9.54
CA MET A 22 16.95 -4.41 -9.77
C MET A 22 17.42 -2.96 -9.70
N PRO A 23 18.34 -2.62 -8.78
CA PRO A 23 18.95 -1.31 -8.75
C PRO A 23 19.65 -1.03 -10.08
N SER A 24 19.31 0.08 -10.73
CA SER A 24 19.75 0.43 -12.08
C SER A 24 20.20 1.88 -12.25
N GLY A 25 20.25 2.68 -11.17
CA GLY A 25 20.72 4.05 -11.23
C GLY A 25 21.00 4.71 -9.87
N SER A 26 21.17 6.04 -9.89
CA SER A 26 21.27 6.83 -8.67
C SER A 26 19.89 6.94 -8.00
N VAL A 27 19.85 6.81 -6.66
CA VAL A 27 18.63 7.00 -5.88
C VAL A 27 18.06 8.40 -6.13
N CYS A 28 16.74 8.49 -6.27
CA CYS A 28 16.04 9.74 -6.50
C CYS A 28 16.34 10.78 -5.39
N PRO A 29 16.71 12.02 -5.75
CA PRO A 29 17.19 13.02 -4.79
C PRO A 29 16.06 13.65 -3.96
N ASP A 30 14.82 13.61 -4.46
CA ASP A 30 13.66 14.23 -3.84
C ASP A 30 12.38 13.44 -4.13
N LYS A 31 11.34 13.73 -3.33
CA LYS A 31 10.03 13.07 -3.40
C LYS A 31 9.37 13.18 -4.77
N ASN A 32 9.44 14.33 -5.44
CA ASN A 32 8.75 14.53 -6.72
C ASN A 32 9.45 13.74 -7.82
N SER A 33 10.79 13.73 -7.82
CA SER A 33 11.60 12.90 -8.71
C SER A 33 11.32 11.42 -8.48
N MET A 34 11.23 10.99 -7.22
CA MET A 34 10.90 9.62 -6.81
C MET A 34 9.50 9.17 -7.28
N LEU A 35 8.47 9.98 -7.04
CA LEU A 35 7.12 9.68 -7.53
C LEU A 35 7.09 9.61 -9.06
N THR A 36 7.73 10.55 -9.74
CA THR A 36 7.82 10.56 -11.22
C THR A 36 8.51 9.30 -11.75
N ALA A 37 9.59 8.86 -11.10
CA ALA A 37 10.33 7.67 -11.52
C ALA A 37 9.52 6.38 -11.36
N MET A 38 8.80 6.23 -10.24
CA MET A 38 7.94 5.07 -9.98
C MET A 38 6.66 5.08 -10.84
N LEU A 39 6.16 6.26 -11.17
CA LEU A 39 5.01 6.41 -12.07
C LEU A 39 5.33 6.03 -13.52
N SER A 40 6.54 6.37 -13.98
CA SER A 40 6.93 6.26 -15.39
C SER A 40 7.87 5.10 -15.71
N GLY A 41 8.29 4.34 -14.69
CA GLY A 41 8.98 3.07 -14.83
C GLY A 41 8.04 1.91 -15.17
N GLY A 42 8.58 0.71 -15.31
CA GLY A 42 7.80 -0.45 -15.72
C GLY A 42 8.59 -1.75 -15.64
N ARG A 43 8.10 -2.77 -16.32
CA ARG A 43 8.78 -4.06 -16.50
C ARG A 43 9.18 -4.22 -17.96
N ILE A 44 10.22 -5.01 -18.20
CA ILE A 44 10.62 -5.44 -19.55
C ILE A 44 10.53 -6.97 -19.56
N GLY A 45 9.31 -7.46 -19.79
CA GLY A 45 8.99 -8.89 -19.75
C GLY A 45 8.00 -9.22 -18.63
N ARG A 46 7.25 -10.32 -18.81
CA ARG A 46 6.26 -10.79 -17.84
C ARG A 46 6.97 -11.17 -16.53
N ASP A 47 6.52 -10.58 -15.43
CA ASP A 47 7.07 -10.75 -14.07
C ASP A 47 8.57 -10.43 -13.92
N ALA A 48 9.18 -9.75 -14.90
CA ALA A 48 10.54 -9.26 -14.80
C ALA A 48 10.64 -8.19 -13.70
N PRO A 49 11.79 -8.00 -13.03
CA PRO A 49 11.95 -6.98 -12.00
C PRO A 49 11.52 -5.59 -12.47
N TYR A 50 10.92 -4.82 -11.57
CA TYR A 50 10.49 -3.46 -11.88
C TYR A 50 11.68 -2.51 -11.95
N LEU A 51 11.67 -1.65 -12.97
CA LEU A 51 12.69 -0.65 -13.25
C LEU A 51 12.04 0.75 -13.22
N PRO A 52 12.32 1.57 -12.20
CA PRO A 52 11.96 2.98 -12.20
C PRO A 52 12.61 3.72 -13.39
N ARG A 53 12.04 4.85 -13.81
CA ARG A 53 12.57 5.65 -14.92
C ARG A 53 13.24 6.93 -14.43
N GLY A 54 14.49 7.15 -14.83
CA GLY A 54 15.24 8.40 -14.62
C GLY A 54 16.10 8.42 -13.37
N CYS A 55 15.55 8.05 -12.22
CA CYS A 55 16.28 7.80 -10.98
C CYS A 55 15.69 6.58 -10.28
N ASP A 56 16.39 6.06 -9.27
CA ASP A 56 16.03 4.79 -8.64
C ASP A 56 15.33 4.95 -7.30
N MET A 57 14.55 3.94 -6.92
CA MET A 57 14.03 3.82 -5.55
C MET A 57 14.99 2.96 -4.72
N GLN A 58 14.99 3.13 -3.40
CA GLN A 58 15.79 2.28 -2.51
C GLN A 58 14.98 1.05 -2.09
N TRP A 59 15.58 -0.13 -2.18
CA TRP A 59 15.02 -1.33 -1.57
C TRP A 59 15.50 -1.43 -0.12
N PHE A 60 14.63 -1.12 0.84
CA PHE A 60 14.99 -1.07 2.25
C PHE A 60 15.10 -2.47 2.89
N SER A 61 15.99 -2.59 3.86
CA SER A 61 16.02 -3.67 4.84
C SER A 61 14.91 -3.50 5.88
N THR A 62 14.60 -4.55 6.65
CA THR A 62 13.62 -4.48 7.74
C THR A 62 13.98 -3.38 8.76
N TRP A 63 15.25 -3.26 9.11
CA TRP A 63 15.74 -2.21 10.01
C TRP A 63 15.35 -0.82 9.48
N GLU A 64 15.68 -0.53 8.22
CA GLU A 64 15.37 0.76 7.60
C GLU A 64 13.86 0.97 7.47
N VAL A 65 13.08 -0.07 7.17
CA VAL A 65 11.61 0.00 7.16
C VAL A 65 11.08 0.39 8.54
N CYS A 66 11.58 -0.25 9.60
CA CYS A 66 11.20 0.06 10.98
C CYS A 66 11.62 1.48 11.38
N GLU A 67 12.81 1.94 10.97
CA GLU A 67 13.28 3.30 11.20
C GLU A 67 12.38 4.33 10.49
N ILE A 68 12.03 4.08 9.23
CA ILE A 68 11.15 4.97 8.45
C ILE A 68 9.77 5.06 9.10
N LEU A 69 9.16 3.92 9.43
CA LEU A 69 7.83 3.86 10.08
C LEU A 69 7.87 4.49 11.47
N GLY A 70 8.93 4.25 12.25
CA GLY A 70 9.12 4.76 13.61
C GLY A 70 9.12 6.29 13.73
N ARG A 71 9.26 7.01 12.61
CA ARG A 71 9.12 8.48 12.56
C ARG A 71 7.67 8.95 12.66
N TYR A 72 6.69 8.05 12.56
CA TYR A 72 5.26 8.33 12.59
C TYR A 72 4.60 7.66 13.79
N SER A 73 3.65 8.34 14.42
CA SER A 73 2.77 7.68 15.39
C SER A 73 1.72 6.84 14.70
N GLN A 74 1.21 7.29 13.55
CA GLN A 74 0.25 6.54 12.75
C GLN A 74 0.56 6.59 11.26
N VAL A 75 0.50 5.43 10.60
CA VAL A 75 0.43 5.30 9.14
C VAL A 75 -0.88 4.62 8.82
N ILE A 76 -1.84 5.38 8.29
CA ILE A 76 -3.22 4.93 8.08
C ILE A 76 -3.49 4.77 6.59
N LEU A 77 -3.78 3.53 6.19
CA LEU A 77 -4.28 3.22 4.86
C LEU A 77 -5.81 3.33 4.88
N VAL A 78 -6.41 3.97 3.87
CA VAL A 78 -7.88 4.09 3.77
C VAL A 78 -8.30 3.78 2.34
N GLY A 79 -9.10 2.74 2.15
CA GLY A 79 -9.43 2.33 0.79
C GLY A 79 -9.99 0.95 0.61
N ASP A 80 -9.78 0.40 -0.58
CA ASP A 80 -10.31 -0.89 -0.99
C ASP A 80 -9.34 -2.08 -0.78
N SER A 81 -9.66 -3.23 -1.38
CA SER A 81 -8.88 -4.46 -1.30
C SER A 81 -7.44 -4.30 -1.79
N MET A 82 -7.15 -3.33 -2.66
CA MET A 82 -5.79 -3.08 -3.14
C MET A 82 -4.90 -2.60 -1.99
N LEU A 83 -5.38 -1.66 -1.16
CA LEU A 83 -4.62 -1.20 0.00
C LEU A 83 -4.51 -2.26 1.10
N ARG A 84 -5.49 -3.18 1.21
CA ARG A 84 -5.37 -4.34 2.10
C ARG A 84 -4.12 -5.17 1.77
N HIS A 85 -3.80 -5.33 0.48
CA HIS A 85 -2.58 -6.05 0.09
C HIS A 85 -1.31 -5.24 0.36
N VAL A 86 -1.37 -3.91 0.32
CA VAL A 86 -0.23 -3.05 0.71
C VAL A 86 0.07 -3.18 2.21
N ILE A 87 -0.93 -3.14 3.09
CA ILE A 87 -0.70 -3.34 4.53
C ILE A 87 -0.24 -4.77 4.84
N GLY A 88 -0.77 -5.78 4.15
CA GLY A 88 -0.27 -7.16 4.28
C GLY A 88 1.21 -7.27 3.90
N ALA A 89 1.62 -6.64 2.79
CA ALA A 89 3.01 -6.62 2.37
C ALA A 89 3.92 -5.81 3.32
N LEU A 90 3.45 -4.70 3.88
CA LEU A 90 4.18 -3.98 4.93
C LEU A 90 4.39 -4.86 6.18
N ASN A 91 3.38 -5.65 6.57
CA ASN A 91 3.48 -6.59 7.68
C ASN A 91 4.49 -7.71 7.41
N ILE A 92 4.58 -8.23 6.17
CA ILE A 92 5.63 -9.18 5.76
C ILE A 92 7.03 -8.60 6.01
N LEU A 93 7.25 -7.32 5.66
CA LEU A 93 8.54 -6.65 5.85
C LEU A 93 8.88 -6.50 7.34
N ILE A 94 7.96 -6.00 8.16
CA ILE A 94 8.23 -5.74 9.59
C ILE A 94 8.17 -6.98 10.49
N ARG A 95 7.64 -8.11 9.99
CA ARG A 95 7.66 -9.42 10.67
C ARG A 95 8.78 -10.35 10.17
N GLU A 96 9.47 -9.98 9.10
CA GLU A 96 10.45 -10.81 8.38
C GLU A 96 9.90 -12.20 8.03
N ASP A 97 8.69 -12.26 7.49
CA ASP A 97 7.99 -13.53 7.29
C ASP A 97 7.31 -13.58 5.92
N LEU A 98 7.90 -14.33 4.98
CA LEU A 98 7.32 -14.50 3.64
C LEU A 98 6.18 -15.53 3.62
N GLY A 99 6.10 -16.42 4.61
CA GLY A 99 5.12 -17.50 4.63
C GLY A 99 3.74 -17.05 5.09
N TYR A 100 3.71 -16.22 6.14
CA TYR A 100 2.49 -15.83 6.86
C TYR A 100 2.48 -14.37 7.33
N GLY A 101 3.53 -13.60 7.01
CA GLY A 101 3.69 -12.24 7.51
C GLY A 101 2.53 -11.29 7.22
N GLY A 102 1.73 -11.53 6.17
CA GLY A 102 0.61 -10.66 5.78
C GLY A 102 -0.75 -11.06 6.35
N VAL A 103 -0.82 -12.18 7.08
CA VAL A 103 -2.06 -12.79 7.57
C VAL A 103 -1.99 -13.08 9.07
N THR A 104 -3.15 -13.33 9.67
CA THR A 104 -3.31 -13.71 11.08
C THR A 104 -3.21 -15.23 11.23
N ASP A 105 -2.03 -15.80 10.98
CA ASP A 105 -1.82 -17.26 10.97
C ASP A 105 -2.04 -17.94 12.33
N TRP A 106 -2.03 -17.17 13.41
CA TRP A 106 -2.47 -17.62 14.73
C TRP A 106 -3.95 -18.02 14.79
N ASN A 107 -4.77 -17.58 13.84
CA ASN A 107 -6.18 -17.96 13.70
C ASN A 107 -6.40 -19.14 12.74
N PHE A 108 -5.36 -19.63 12.07
CA PHE A 108 -5.49 -20.66 11.05
C PHE A 108 -5.53 -22.08 11.64
N SER A 109 -6.47 -22.88 11.12
CA SER A 109 -6.38 -24.33 11.13
C SER A 109 -5.16 -24.82 10.34
N GLU A 110 -4.79 -26.09 10.53
CA GLU A 110 -3.68 -26.69 9.79
C GLU A 110 -3.94 -26.76 8.27
N ASP A 111 -5.21 -26.84 7.86
CA ASP A 111 -5.59 -26.75 6.44
C ASP A 111 -5.42 -25.33 5.90
N GLU A 112 -5.86 -24.33 6.65
CA GLU A 112 -5.69 -22.92 6.27
C GLU A 112 -4.21 -22.52 6.20
N LYS A 113 -3.36 -23.00 7.12
CA LYS A 113 -1.90 -22.78 7.03
C LYS A 113 -1.33 -23.29 5.72
N ARG A 114 -1.76 -24.47 5.25
CA ARG A 114 -1.33 -24.99 3.95
C ARG A 114 -1.91 -24.20 2.78
N GLN A 115 -3.17 -23.78 2.87
CA GLN A 115 -3.87 -23.09 1.78
C GLN A 115 -3.45 -21.63 1.62
N CYS A 116 -3.09 -20.95 2.72
CA CYS A 116 -2.79 -19.53 2.79
C CYS A 116 -1.29 -19.22 2.84
N PHE A 117 -0.42 -20.17 2.51
CA PHE A 117 1.02 -19.98 2.59
C PHE A 117 1.59 -19.20 1.39
N CYS A 118 2.61 -18.37 1.63
CA CYS A 118 3.35 -17.62 0.62
C CYS A 118 2.40 -16.76 -0.26
N ASN A 119 2.49 -16.83 -1.59
CA ASN A 119 1.66 -16.05 -2.51
C ASN A 119 0.15 -16.18 -2.23
N ARG A 120 -0.29 -17.32 -1.71
CA ARG A 120 -1.71 -17.57 -1.43
C ARG A 120 -2.29 -16.73 -0.30
N GLN A 121 -1.46 -16.08 0.51
CA GLN A 121 -1.89 -15.01 1.43
C GLN A 121 -2.66 -13.90 0.67
N PHE A 122 -2.30 -13.65 -0.59
CA PHE A 122 -2.89 -12.63 -1.45
C PHE A 122 -3.81 -13.23 -2.52
N ASP A 123 -3.49 -14.43 -3.00
CA ASP A 123 -4.16 -15.02 -4.16
C ASP A 123 -5.42 -15.82 -3.83
N VAL A 124 -5.64 -16.12 -2.55
CA VAL A 124 -6.82 -16.87 -2.09
C VAL A 124 -7.75 -15.93 -1.31
N ARG A 125 -8.99 -15.84 -1.78
CA ARG A 125 -10.01 -14.95 -1.21
C ARG A 125 -10.21 -15.17 0.29
N ASP A 126 -10.30 -16.43 0.72
CA ASP A 126 -10.56 -16.76 2.12
C ASP A 126 -9.38 -16.35 3.02
N CYS A 127 -8.15 -16.49 2.52
CA CYS A 127 -6.94 -16.02 3.20
C CYS A 127 -6.90 -14.49 3.31
N SER A 128 -7.39 -13.79 2.29
CA SER A 128 -7.47 -12.32 2.28
C SER A 128 -8.44 -11.75 3.33
N VAL A 129 -9.42 -12.53 3.80
CA VAL A 129 -10.33 -12.11 4.89
C VAL A 129 -9.58 -12.11 6.23
N GLN A 130 -8.57 -12.96 6.37
CA GLN A 130 -7.73 -13.11 7.56
C GLN A 130 -6.41 -12.32 7.42
N GLY A 131 -6.41 -11.25 6.61
CA GLY A 131 -5.26 -10.36 6.49
C GLY A 131 -5.04 -9.55 7.77
N ILE A 132 -3.82 -9.06 7.99
CA ILE A 132 -3.56 -8.14 9.11
C ILE A 132 -4.11 -6.75 8.78
N PHE A 133 -4.95 -6.23 9.70
CA PHE A 133 -5.52 -4.90 9.58
C PHE A 133 -4.80 -3.85 10.43
N THR A 134 -4.23 -4.25 11.57
CA THR A 134 -3.49 -3.33 12.45
C THR A 134 -2.26 -4.02 13.06
N THR A 135 -1.20 -3.24 13.34
CA THR A 135 -0.07 -3.74 14.13
C THR A 135 -0.44 -3.99 15.60
N ALA A 136 -1.49 -3.35 16.11
CA ALA A 136 -2.01 -3.62 17.45
C ALA A 136 -2.50 -5.06 17.59
N ASP A 137 -3.21 -5.59 16.57
CA ASP A 137 -3.68 -6.99 16.57
C ASP A 137 -2.50 -7.98 16.63
N VAL A 138 -1.41 -7.67 15.91
CA VAL A 138 -0.16 -8.47 15.93
C VAL A 138 0.47 -8.42 17.32
N VAL A 139 0.56 -7.25 17.95
CA VAL A 139 1.13 -7.11 19.30
C VAL A 139 0.30 -7.87 20.33
N GLU A 140 -1.03 -7.91 20.19
CA GLU A 140 -1.90 -8.64 21.10
C GLU A 140 -1.75 -10.16 20.98
N HIS A 141 -1.66 -10.69 19.76
CA HIS A 141 -1.76 -12.15 19.52
C HIS A 141 -0.42 -12.83 19.21
N ASP A 142 0.52 -12.12 18.60
CA ASP A 142 1.84 -12.64 18.18
C ASP A 142 2.94 -11.55 18.33
N PRO A 143 3.15 -11.02 19.55
CA PRO A 143 4.09 -9.92 19.79
C PRO A 143 5.53 -10.24 19.41
N LEU A 144 5.89 -11.53 19.39
CA LEU A 144 7.23 -11.98 19.05
C LEU A 144 7.47 -12.06 17.54
N SER A 145 6.47 -11.93 16.66
CA SER A 145 6.77 -11.84 15.23
C SER A 145 7.15 -10.43 14.79
N LEU A 146 6.74 -9.38 15.50
CA LEU A 146 7.05 -8.02 15.11
C LEU A 146 8.51 -7.66 15.40
N MET A 147 9.28 -7.29 14.37
CA MET A 147 10.71 -7.01 14.51
C MET A 147 11.00 -5.58 14.95
N CYS A 148 10.14 -4.62 14.61
CA CYS A 148 10.42 -3.21 14.88
C CYS A 148 10.62 -2.88 16.38
N PRO A 149 9.77 -3.33 17.32
CA PRO A 149 10.02 -3.11 18.76
C PRO A 149 11.28 -3.80 19.30
N LYS A 150 11.71 -4.91 18.68
CA LYS A 150 12.95 -5.60 19.07
C LYS A 150 14.19 -4.86 18.61
N MET A 151 14.09 -4.21 17.45
CA MET A 151 15.17 -3.45 16.82
C MET A 151 15.26 -2.04 17.41
N ILE A 152 14.12 -1.39 17.62
CA ILE A 152 14.01 -0.01 18.07
C ILE A 152 13.08 0.00 19.30
N PRO A 153 13.62 0.05 20.54
CA PRO A 153 12.81 -0.10 21.76
C PRO A 153 11.67 0.92 21.92
N GLU A 154 11.84 2.12 21.38
CA GLU A 154 10.85 3.21 21.42
C GLU A 154 9.81 3.12 20.28
N TRP A 155 9.87 2.08 19.44
CA TRP A 155 8.98 1.93 18.30
C TRP A 155 7.55 1.65 18.75
N ASN A 156 6.63 2.56 18.43
CA ASN A 156 5.23 2.50 18.81
C ASN A 156 4.29 2.91 17.67
N THR A 157 4.74 2.78 16.42
CA THR A 157 3.96 3.16 15.25
C THR A 157 2.74 2.26 15.08
N ASP A 158 1.59 2.91 14.98
CA ASP A 158 0.34 2.28 14.65
C ASP A 158 0.15 2.27 13.13
N LEU A 159 0.43 1.12 12.52
CA LEU A 159 0.21 0.86 11.10
C LEU A 159 -1.13 0.14 10.96
N ARG A 160 -2.06 0.75 10.24
CA ARG A 160 -3.43 0.23 10.11
C ARG A 160 -4.09 0.50 8.77
N ILE A 161 -5.15 -0.23 8.48
CA ILE A 161 -6.06 0.03 7.36
C ILE A 161 -7.50 0.19 7.83
N GLU A 162 -8.19 1.18 7.25
CA GLU A 162 -9.65 1.31 7.30
C GLU A 162 -10.22 1.03 5.92
N GLN A 163 -10.90 -0.12 5.78
CA GLN A 163 -11.56 -0.47 4.54
C GLN A 163 -12.81 0.38 4.33
N MET A 164 -12.80 1.15 3.24
CA MET A 164 -13.86 2.05 2.81
C MET A 164 -14.05 1.90 1.31
N VAL A 165 -14.70 0.80 0.93
CA VAL A 165 -14.68 0.29 -0.45
C VAL A 165 -15.63 1.00 -1.39
N ARG A 166 -16.65 1.72 -0.91
CA ARG A 166 -17.74 2.19 -1.76
C ARG A 166 -18.10 3.66 -1.53
N TYR A 167 -18.74 4.23 -2.54
CA TYR A 167 -19.43 5.51 -2.45
C TYR A 167 -20.92 5.33 -2.80
N PRO A 168 -21.87 5.94 -2.05
CA PRO A 168 -21.68 6.70 -0.82
C PRO A 168 -21.10 5.87 0.34
N ILE A 169 -20.25 6.51 1.16
CA ILE A 169 -19.62 5.87 2.31
C ILE A 169 -20.68 5.66 3.40
N PRO A 170 -20.87 4.42 3.91
CA PRO A 170 -21.75 4.16 5.04
C PRO A 170 -21.31 4.90 6.31
N HIS A 171 -22.29 5.34 7.10
CA HIS A 171 -22.03 6.10 8.32
C HIS A 171 -21.11 5.35 9.31
N GLU A 172 -21.30 4.05 9.45
CA GLU A 172 -20.47 3.20 10.31
C GLU A 172 -19.01 3.14 9.85
N GLU A 173 -18.75 3.04 8.54
CA GLU A 173 -17.38 3.06 7.98
C GLU A 173 -16.70 4.40 8.25
N ARG A 174 -17.44 5.50 8.10
CA ARG A 174 -16.95 6.84 8.49
C ARG A 174 -16.64 6.91 9.98
N GLN A 175 -17.52 6.40 10.84
CA GLN A 175 -17.30 6.39 12.29
C GLN A 175 -16.08 5.55 12.70
N ARG A 176 -15.81 4.44 12.00
CA ARG A 176 -14.59 3.65 12.22
C ARG A 176 -13.33 4.44 11.88
N LEU A 177 -13.28 5.07 10.70
CA LEU A 177 -12.17 5.96 10.33
C LEU A 177 -11.98 7.07 11.37
N GLU A 178 -13.07 7.68 11.80
CA GLU A 178 -13.06 8.74 12.80
C GLU A 178 -12.49 8.32 14.17
N LYS A 179 -12.70 7.06 14.57
CA LYS A 179 -12.15 6.48 15.80
C LYS A 179 -10.70 6.01 15.62
N ALA A 180 -10.32 5.64 14.40
CA ALA A 180 -9.00 5.13 14.09
C ALA A 180 -7.91 6.23 14.09
N ILE A 181 -8.30 7.48 13.85
CA ILE A 181 -7.38 8.61 13.79
C ILE A 181 -7.17 9.20 15.19
N ASP A 182 -5.93 9.19 15.67
CA ASP A 182 -5.53 9.94 16.86
C ASP A 182 -5.57 11.44 16.55
N SER A 183 -6.34 12.18 17.34
CA SER A 183 -6.55 13.62 17.17
C SER A 183 -5.34 14.48 17.58
N ASN A 184 -4.32 13.90 18.25
CA ASN A 184 -3.16 14.65 18.72
C ASN A 184 -2.37 15.27 17.54
N PRO A 185 -2.37 16.60 17.37
CA PRO A 185 -1.77 17.25 16.21
C PRO A 185 -0.24 17.34 16.28
N SER A 186 0.37 17.07 17.46
CA SER A 186 1.83 17.14 17.61
C SER A 186 2.53 15.88 17.12
N GLN A 187 1.80 14.77 16.96
CA GLN A 187 2.36 13.54 16.47
C GLN A 187 2.31 13.47 14.94
N ARG A 188 3.39 13.00 14.34
CA ARG A 188 3.52 12.86 12.90
C ARG A 188 2.66 11.69 12.42
N LYS A 189 1.78 11.94 11.46
CA LYS A 189 0.89 10.95 10.84
C LYS A 189 1.03 10.97 9.33
N ALA A 190 0.79 9.84 8.67
CA ALA A 190 0.71 9.77 7.21
C ALA A 190 -0.51 8.96 6.77
N PHE A 191 -1.09 9.37 5.64
CA PHE A 191 -2.28 8.74 5.08
C PHE A 191 -2.02 8.24 3.67
N ILE A 192 -2.40 7.00 3.39
CA ILE A 192 -2.34 6.40 2.05
C ILE A 192 -3.77 6.04 1.65
N LEU A 193 -4.25 6.63 0.58
CA LEU A 193 -5.64 6.52 0.13
C LEU A 193 -5.70 5.71 -1.17
N GLY A 194 -6.71 4.88 -1.35
CA GLY A 194 -6.83 4.07 -2.56
C GLY A 194 -8.26 3.67 -2.86
N HIS A 195 -8.77 4.06 -4.02
CA HIS A 195 -10.13 3.76 -4.45
C HIS A 195 -10.23 3.87 -5.98
N GLY A 196 -11.12 3.08 -6.59
CA GLY A 196 -11.47 3.26 -8.00
C GLY A 196 -12.34 2.16 -8.59
N LEU A 197 -11.94 0.90 -8.43
CA LEU A 197 -12.64 -0.24 -9.06
C LEU A 197 -14.08 -0.40 -8.56
N TRP A 198 -14.30 -0.18 -7.27
CA TRP A 198 -15.62 -0.23 -6.65
C TRP A 198 -16.57 0.92 -7.04
N SER A 199 -16.02 2.01 -7.59
CA SER A 199 -16.80 3.05 -8.27
C SER A 199 -16.85 2.82 -9.79
N ASN A 200 -16.48 1.64 -10.28
CA ASN A 200 -16.39 1.34 -11.71
C ASN A 200 -15.50 2.33 -12.49
N LEU A 201 -14.43 2.82 -11.84
CA LEU A 201 -13.53 3.85 -12.38
C LEU A 201 -14.24 5.17 -12.73
N GLU A 202 -15.40 5.44 -12.14
CA GLU A 202 -16.08 6.73 -12.25
C GLU A 202 -15.34 7.78 -11.42
N VAL A 203 -14.71 8.73 -12.11
CA VAL A 203 -13.90 9.79 -11.49
C VAL A 203 -14.72 10.59 -10.49
N ASP A 204 -15.93 11.02 -10.85
CA ASP A 204 -16.77 11.85 -9.97
C ASP A 204 -17.14 11.16 -8.66
N GLN A 205 -17.40 9.85 -8.69
CA GLN A 205 -17.70 9.08 -7.49
C GLN A 205 -16.46 8.91 -6.62
N THR A 206 -15.30 8.61 -7.23
CA THR A 206 -14.03 8.53 -6.51
C THR A 206 -13.66 9.86 -5.88
N LEU A 207 -13.91 10.99 -6.55
CA LEU A 207 -13.63 12.31 -6.00
C LEU A 207 -14.52 12.64 -4.80
N LYS A 208 -15.80 12.28 -4.83
CA LYS A 208 -16.68 12.46 -3.68
C LYS A 208 -16.27 11.58 -2.49
N TRP A 209 -15.82 10.36 -2.75
CA TRP A 209 -15.21 9.49 -1.74
C TRP A 209 -13.95 10.14 -1.15
N LEU A 210 -13.03 10.57 -2.02
CA LEU A 210 -11.75 11.18 -1.63
C LEU A 210 -11.96 12.43 -0.79
N ASP A 211 -12.84 13.33 -1.23
CA ASP A 211 -13.11 14.57 -0.51
C ASP A 211 -13.73 14.29 0.87
N LEU A 212 -14.64 13.32 1.00
CA LEU A 212 -15.20 12.93 2.30
C LEU A 212 -14.14 12.35 3.24
N VAL A 213 -13.23 11.51 2.74
CA VAL A 213 -12.13 10.95 3.54
C VAL A 213 -11.17 12.06 3.99
N LEU A 214 -10.77 12.95 3.08
CA LEU A 214 -9.91 14.09 3.41
C LEU A 214 -10.56 15.03 4.42
N ASP A 215 -11.85 15.35 4.26
CA ASP A 215 -12.62 16.18 5.20
C ASP A 215 -12.68 15.52 6.58
N THR A 216 -12.82 14.20 6.65
CA THR A 216 -12.83 13.44 7.91
C THR A 216 -11.47 13.51 8.61
N ILE A 217 -10.38 13.33 7.87
CA ILE A 217 -9.01 13.44 8.40
C ILE A 217 -8.75 14.86 8.93
N GLU A 218 -9.07 15.88 8.15
CA GLU A 218 -8.89 17.28 8.55
C GLU A 218 -9.73 17.63 9.78
N SER A 219 -10.97 17.16 9.84
CA SER A 219 -11.86 17.37 10.98
C SER A 219 -11.35 16.70 12.27
N LYS A 220 -10.72 15.52 12.17
CA LYS A 220 -10.23 14.79 13.36
C LYS A 220 -8.88 15.28 13.86
N THR A 221 -7.99 15.64 12.94
CA THR A 221 -6.63 16.06 13.30
C THR A 221 -6.51 17.56 13.55
N GLY A 222 -7.45 18.37 13.03
CA GLY A 222 -7.34 19.83 12.99
C GLY A 222 -6.21 20.34 12.08
N ALA A 223 -5.48 19.44 11.42
CA ALA A 223 -4.43 19.72 10.45
C ALA A 223 -5.00 19.62 9.03
N ARG A 224 -4.35 20.28 8.08
CA ARG A 224 -4.83 20.29 6.69
C ARG A 224 -4.22 19.12 5.95
N THR A 225 -4.99 18.44 5.10
CA THR A 225 -4.43 17.49 4.12
C THR A 225 -4.18 18.22 2.80
N ARG A 226 -5.01 19.23 2.50
CA ARG A 226 -4.96 20.03 1.27
C ARG A 226 -4.31 21.39 1.52
N LEU A 227 -3.29 21.75 0.74
CA LEU A 227 -2.64 23.07 0.85
C LEU A 227 -3.58 24.18 0.35
N ARG A 228 -4.16 24.97 1.26
CA ARG A 228 -4.77 26.28 0.98
C ARG A 228 -3.84 27.40 1.51
N GLY A 229 -2.89 27.86 0.70
CA GLY A 229 -2.02 29.01 1.01
C GLY A 229 -0.52 28.71 1.16
N ARG A 230 0.26 29.72 1.57
CA ARG A 230 1.74 29.73 1.53
C ARG A 230 2.47 29.09 2.72
N SER A 231 1.80 28.62 3.76
CA SER A 231 2.47 28.05 4.94
C SER A 231 2.41 26.51 4.95
N PRO A 232 3.53 25.79 4.70
CA PRO A 232 3.55 24.33 4.59
C PRO A 232 3.59 23.60 5.95
N ARG A 233 3.80 24.31 7.06
CA ARG A 233 4.18 23.72 8.37
C ARG A 233 3.09 22.96 9.12
N ARG A 234 1.91 22.74 8.54
CA ARG A 234 0.77 22.05 9.19
C ARG A 234 0.02 21.09 8.26
N ASN A 235 0.67 20.64 7.20
CA ASN A 235 0.05 19.75 6.25
C ASN A 235 0.38 18.28 6.53
N LEU A 236 -0.66 17.47 6.66
CA LEU A 236 -0.53 16.02 6.79
C LEU A 236 -0.17 15.43 5.42
N PRO A 237 0.85 14.57 5.35
CA PRO A 237 1.20 13.90 4.11
C PRO A 237 0.12 12.90 3.72
N VAL A 238 -0.33 13.01 2.46
CA VAL A 238 -1.33 12.14 1.85
C VAL A 238 -0.81 11.63 0.51
N LEU A 239 -0.83 10.32 0.33
CA LEU A 239 -0.55 9.63 -0.93
C LEU A 239 -1.84 9.01 -1.48
N LEU A 240 -2.25 9.37 -2.68
CA LEU A 240 -3.31 8.68 -3.41
C LEU A 240 -2.72 7.60 -4.31
N ILE A 241 -3.13 6.35 -4.14
CA ILE A 241 -2.73 5.22 -4.98
C ILE A 241 -3.90 4.83 -5.90
N THR A 242 -3.67 4.79 -7.21
CA THR A 242 -4.69 4.35 -8.19
C THR A 242 -4.57 2.86 -8.51
N PRO A 243 -5.64 2.22 -9.00
CA PRO A 243 -5.69 0.78 -9.22
C PRO A 243 -4.61 0.22 -10.16
N ASN A 244 -4.38 -1.09 -10.06
CA ASN A 244 -3.51 -1.84 -10.97
C ASN A 244 -4.06 -1.86 -12.40
N ALA A 245 -3.22 -2.29 -13.33
CA ALA A 245 -3.61 -2.81 -14.63
C ALA A 245 -4.59 -3.99 -14.51
N ALA A 246 -5.33 -4.22 -15.60
CA ALA A 246 -6.12 -5.42 -15.79
C ALA A 246 -5.22 -6.54 -16.31
N GLY A 247 -5.26 -7.70 -15.64
CA GLY A 247 -4.55 -8.91 -16.05
C GLY A 247 -5.37 -9.80 -16.97
N ASP A 248 -4.75 -10.89 -17.42
CA ASP A 248 -5.33 -11.85 -18.39
C ASP A 248 -6.61 -12.51 -17.87
N GLU A 249 -6.71 -12.75 -16.56
CA GLU A 249 -7.84 -13.43 -15.92
C GLU A 249 -9.03 -12.51 -15.61
N LYS A 250 -8.99 -11.24 -16.07
CA LYS A 250 -10.07 -10.30 -15.80
C LYS A 250 -11.33 -10.72 -16.57
N PRO A 251 -12.50 -10.91 -15.92
CA PRO A 251 -13.68 -11.40 -16.62
C PRO A 251 -14.13 -10.44 -17.74
N ASP A 252 -14.56 -11.00 -18.87
CA ASP A 252 -14.93 -10.26 -20.08
C ASP A 252 -15.95 -9.14 -19.84
N GLU A 253 -16.90 -9.38 -18.93
CA GLU A 253 -17.93 -8.40 -18.53
C GLU A 253 -17.34 -7.09 -17.96
N TRP A 254 -16.12 -7.12 -17.43
CA TRP A 254 -15.42 -5.97 -16.86
C TRP A 254 -14.37 -5.35 -17.79
N ILE A 255 -14.08 -5.94 -18.95
CA ILE A 255 -13.01 -5.44 -19.83
C ILE A 255 -13.33 -4.06 -20.40
N VAL A 256 -14.60 -3.80 -20.76
CA VAL A 256 -14.99 -2.51 -21.32
C VAL A 256 -14.96 -1.39 -20.27
N SER A 257 -15.50 -1.66 -19.07
CA SER A 257 -15.63 -0.67 -18.01
C SER A 257 -14.36 -0.53 -17.16
N GLN A 258 -13.57 -1.58 -17.02
CA GLN A 258 -12.43 -1.65 -16.12
C GLN A 258 -11.17 -2.30 -16.72
N GLY A 259 -11.08 -2.43 -18.04
CA GLY A 259 -9.87 -2.86 -18.73
C GLY A 259 -8.77 -1.79 -18.76
N ASN A 260 -7.62 -2.14 -19.34
CA ASN A 260 -6.41 -1.30 -19.30
C ASN A 260 -6.60 0.11 -19.88
N LYS A 261 -7.44 0.28 -20.91
CA LYS A 261 -7.77 1.60 -21.43
C LYS A 261 -8.52 2.46 -20.40
N ALA A 262 -9.52 1.91 -19.74
CA ALA A 262 -10.28 2.63 -18.71
C ALA A 262 -9.38 2.97 -17.51
N LEU A 263 -8.54 2.01 -17.09
CA LEU A 263 -7.61 2.17 -15.97
C LEU A 263 -6.58 3.28 -16.19
N VAL A 264 -5.94 3.34 -17.36
CA VAL A 264 -4.95 4.39 -17.64
C VAL A 264 -5.61 5.78 -17.75
N HIS A 265 -6.82 5.87 -18.32
CA HIS A 265 -7.58 7.12 -18.35
C HIS A 265 -7.97 7.57 -16.94
N PHE A 266 -8.43 6.65 -16.10
CA PHE A 266 -8.76 6.92 -14.70
C PHE A 266 -7.54 7.39 -13.91
N GLU A 267 -6.41 6.69 -14.04
CA GLU A 267 -5.16 7.04 -13.36
C GLU A 267 -4.70 8.45 -13.73
N HIS A 268 -4.67 8.81 -15.02
CA HIS A 268 -4.34 10.16 -15.46
C HIS A 268 -5.31 11.22 -14.95
N ALA A 269 -6.62 10.93 -14.96
CA ALA A 269 -7.63 11.85 -14.43
C ALA A 269 -7.43 12.08 -12.92
N MET A 270 -7.21 11.01 -12.15
CA MET A 270 -6.98 11.09 -10.72
C MET A 270 -5.66 11.78 -10.37
N ALA A 271 -4.60 11.60 -11.17
CA ALA A 271 -3.33 12.35 -11.02
C ALA A 271 -3.55 13.87 -11.10
N ILE A 272 -4.33 14.33 -12.09
CA ILE A 272 -4.69 15.75 -12.23
C ILE A 272 -5.47 16.24 -11.01
N GLN A 273 -6.39 15.41 -10.49
CA GLN A 273 -7.24 15.77 -9.36
C GLN A 273 -6.48 15.78 -8.02
N ALA A 274 -5.51 14.89 -7.85
CA ALA A 274 -4.57 14.88 -6.73
C ALA A 274 -3.69 16.14 -6.76
N ALA A 275 -3.13 16.50 -7.92
CA ALA A 275 -2.33 17.71 -8.09
C ALA A 275 -3.13 18.99 -7.76
N LYS A 276 -4.39 19.09 -8.20
CA LYS A 276 -5.30 20.20 -7.84
C LYS A 276 -5.51 20.31 -6.33
N ARG A 277 -5.55 19.18 -5.62
CA ARG A 277 -5.67 19.08 -4.16
C ARG A 277 -4.33 19.22 -3.44
N ARG A 278 -3.21 19.23 -4.19
CA ARG A 278 -1.83 19.25 -3.70
C ARG A 278 -1.54 18.09 -2.74
N ILE A 279 -2.07 16.92 -3.06
CA ILE A 279 -1.71 15.65 -2.43
C ILE A 279 -0.85 14.85 -3.41
N ASP A 280 -0.03 13.95 -2.90
CA ASP A 280 0.83 13.12 -3.72
C ASP A 280 0.01 12.02 -4.40
N HIS A 281 0.47 11.55 -5.56
CA HIS A 281 -0.17 10.48 -6.32
C HIS A 281 0.86 9.45 -6.76
N LEU A 282 0.51 8.17 -6.60
CA LEU A 282 1.26 7.02 -7.06
C LEU A 282 0.33 6.10 -7.85
N GLY A 283 0.44 6.21 -9.16
CA GLY A 283 -0.15 5.32 -10.13
C GLY A 283 0.53 3.96 -10.15
N THR A 284 -0.28 2.91 -10.24
CA THR A 284 0.21 1.52 -10.21
C THR A 284 -0.04 0.78 -11.51
N TRP A 285 -0.67 1.41 -12.50
CA TRP A 285 -0.94 0.80 -13.80
C TRP A 285 0.34 0.34 -14.50
N ASN A 286 1.32 1.24 -14.66
CA ASN A 286 2.59 0.94 -15.35
C ASN A 286 3.39 -0.19 -14.67
N MET A 287 3.41 -0.24 -13.34
CA MET A 287 4.16 -1.28 -12.62
C MET A 287 3.50 -2.67 -12.69
N SER A 288 2.23 -2.74 -13.08
CA SER A 288 1.41 -3.96 -13.03
C SER A 288 0.97 -4.50 -14.39
N ILE A 289 1.06 -3.74 -15.50
CA ILE A 289 0.62 -4.15 -16.85
C ILE A 289 1.31 -5.41 -17.41
N GLN A 290 2.43 -5.82 -16.82
CA GLN A 290 3.17 -7.06 -17.15
C GLN A 290 3.45 -7.92 -15.90
N ALA A 291 2.70 -7.71 -14.83
CA ALA A 291 2.77 -8.56 -13.64
C ALA A 291 1.70 -9.66 -13.72
N THR A 292 1.91 -10.75 -12.98
CA THR A 292 0.87 -11.73 -12.71
C THR A 292 -0.18 -11.11 -11.78
N LEU A 293 -1.44 -11.10 -12.23
CA LEU A 293 -2.62 -10.75 -11.44
C LEU A 293 -3.54 -11.95 -11.40
N TYR A 294 -3.64 -12.63 -10.25
CA TYR A 294 -4.21 -13.98 -10.15
C TYR A 294 -5.70 -14.05 -10.53
N ASP A 295 -6.45 -12.96 -10.32
CA ASP A 295 -7.86 -12.81 -10.68
C ASP A 295 -8.09 -11.70 -11.72
N GLY A 296 -7.01 -11.26 -12.38
CA GLY A 296 -7.03 -10.15 -13.34
C GLY A 296 -7.13 -8.76 -12.70
N VAL A 297 -7.13 -8.66 -11.37
CA VAL A 297 -7.26 -7.38 -10.62
C VAL A 297 -6.16 -7.21 -9.57
N HIS A 298 -5.93 -8.24 -8.77
CA HIS A 298 -5.02 -8.21 -7.65
C HIS A 298 -3.68 -8.86 -8.03
N MET A 299 -2.58 -8.17 -7.72
CA MET A 299 -1.25 -8.74 -7.84
C MET A 299 -0.98 -9.72 -6.70
N ASP A 300 -0.06 -10.64 -6.95
CA ASP A 300 0.48 -11.55 -5.95
C ASP A 300 1.39 -10.83 -4.92
N MET A 301 2.03 -11.61 -4.03
CA MET A 301 2.95 -11.06 -3.03
C MET A 301 4.10 -10.25 -3.65
N ARG A 302 4.63 -10.67 -4.81
CA ARG A 302 5.75 -10.01 -5.49
C ARG A 302 5.40 -8.57 -5.83
N GLY A 303 4.23 -8.38 -6.45
CA GLY A 303 3.73 -7.06 -6.79
C GLY A 303 3.43 -6.20 -5.56
N ASN A 304 2.86 -6.79 -4.51
CA ASN A 304 2.50 -6.02 -3.31
C ASN A 304 3.71 -5.66 -2.43
N LEU A 305 4.75 -6.49 -2.36
CA LEU A 305 6.03 -6.14 -1.74
C LEU A 305 6.70 -4.96 -2.46
N LEU A 306 6.64 -4.94 -3.79
CA LEU A 306 7.11 -3.80 -4.58
C LEU A 306 6.31 -2.53 -4.25
N LYS A 307 4.97 -2.58 -4.20
CA LYS A 307 4.15 -1.44 -3.78
C LYS A 307 4.48 -0.96 -2.37
N ALA A 308 4.66 -1.88 -1.43
CA ALA A 308 5.08 -1.54 -0.08
C ALA A 308 6.40 -0.78 -0.10
N MET A 309 7.40 -1.23 -0.87
CA MET A 309 8.67 -0.50 -1.02
C MET A 309 8.51 0.87 -1.68
N MET A 310 7.61 1.04 -2.66
CA MET A 310 7.29 2.36 -3.22
C MET A 310 6.69 3.30 -2.17
N VAL A 311 5.78 2.80 -1.33
CA VAL A 311 5.21 3.56 -0.19
C VAL A 311 6.30 3.89 0.83
N MET A 312 7.21 2.97 1.12
CA MET A 312 8.34 3.22 2.04
C MET A 312 9.28 4.30 1.50
N ASN A 313 9.55 4.35 0.20
CA ASN A 313 10.34 5.42 -0.42
C ASN A 313 9.64 6.78 -0.30
N TRP A 314 8.32 6.80 -0.51
CA TRP A 314 7.52 8.01 -0.26
C TRP A 314 7.61 8.47 1.19
N LEU A 315 7.37 7.57 2.16
CA LEU A 315 7.49 7.89 3.58
C LEU A 315 8.90 8.38 3.92
N ASN A 316 9.95 7.74 3.39
CA ASN A 316 11.35 8.11 3.65
C ASN A 316 11.64 9.58 3.34
N LEU A 317 11.10 10.08 2.22
CA LEU A 317 11.37 11.41 1.65
C LEU A 317 10.44 12.53 2.16
N LEU A 318 9.55 12.24 3.11
CA LEU A 318 8.74 13.26 3.81
C LEU A 318 9.50 13.88 4.98
#